data_AF-A0A814LWV1-F1
#
_entry.id   AF-A0A814LWV1-F1
#
_cell.length_a   1.000
_cell.length_b   1.000
_cell.length_c   1.000
_cell.angle_alpha   90.00
_cell.angle_beta   90.00
_cell.angle_gamma   90.00
#
_symmetry.space_group_name_H-M   'P 1'
#
loop_
_entity.id
_entity.type
_entity.pdbx_description
1 polymer ?
#
loop_
_entity_poly.entity_id
_entity_poly.type
_entity_poly.pdbx_seq_one_letter_code
_entity_poly.pdbx_strand_id
1 'polypeptide(L)'
;MDRFDLLKRNEELIRHEINQISPESEILEGTCLDMCPEKERFSFDFLIMSHEFSPGTEQSDHFLMIKEYSRFSADQDLPLSNEIRSLDVLYDNMLYIIDEIVTRIESFSSETELEVNPDSFSICKGYDFVWNRTLSIRKV
;
A
#
# COMPACT_ATOMS: atom_id res chain seq x y z
N MET A 1 -12.49 -20.25 6.53
CA MET A 1 -11.30 -19.93 5.72
C MET A 1 -11.31 -18.42 5.61
N ASP A 2 -10.24 -17.78 6.08
CA ASP A 2 -10.16 -16.32 6.10
C ASP A 2 -9.99 -15.78 4.66
N ARG A 3 -10.35 -14.52 4.40
CA ARG A 3 -10.26 -13.93 3.05
C ARG A 3 -8.82 -13.90 2.54
N PHE A 4 -7.87 -13.64 3.44
CA PHE A 4 -6.45 -13.71 3.15
C PHE A 4 -6.03 -15.11 2.66
N ASP A 5 -6.48 -16.18 3.32
CA ASP A 5 -6.16 -17.57 2.93
C ASP A 5 -6.69 -17.92 1.53
N LEU A 6 -7.90 -17.44 1.20
CA LEU A 6 -8.51 -17.64 -0.11
C LEU A 6 -7.69 -16.95 -1.21
N LEU A 7 -7.30 -15.70 -0.99
CA LEU A 7 -6.48 -14.94 -1.94
C LEU A 7 -5.12 -15.58 -2.13
N LYS A 8 -4.46 -16.00 -1.05
CA LYS A 8 -3.18 -16.71 -1.11
C LYS A 8 -3.28 -18.00 -1.93
N ARG A 9 -4.32 -18.80 -1.70
CA ARG A 9 -4.55 -20.04 -2.46
C ARG A 9 -4.80 -19.77 -3.96
N ASN A 10 -5.53 -18.70 -4.28
CA ASN A 10 -5.76 -18.31 -5.67
C ASN A 10 -4.45 -17.90 -6.36
N GLU A 11 -3.58 -17.16 -5.69
CA GLU A 11 -2.26 -16.80 -6.24
C GLU A 11 -1.38 -18.02 -6.49
N GLU A 12 -1.37 -19.00 -5.57
CA GLU A 12 -0.65 -20.26 -5.75
C GLU A 12 -1.11 -21.01 -7.02
N LEU A 13 -2.43 -21.01 -7.29
CA LEU A 13 -2.99 -21.60 -8.50
C LEU A 13 -2.59 -20.85 -9.77
N ILE A 14 -2.70 -19.52 -9.77
CA ILE A 14 -2.31 -18.66 -10.90
C ILE A 14 -0.82 -18.85 -11.21
N ARG A 15 0.04 -18.88 -10.20
CA ARG A 15 1.48 -19.13 -10.36
C ARG A 15 1.77 -20.49 -10.97
N HIS A 16 1.06 -21.53 -10.53
CA HIS A 16 1.19 -22.87 -11.09
C HIS A 16 0.76 -22.94 -12.57
N GLU A 17 -0.25 -22.16 -12.97
CA GLU A 17 -0.67 -22.06 -14.37
C GLU A 17 0.36 -21.30 -15.22
N ILE A 18 0.84 -20.14 -14.76
CA ILE A 18 1.87 -19.34 -15.46
C ILE A 18 3.14 -20.16 -15.69
N ASN A 19 3.61 -20.89 -14.67
CA ASN A 19 4.82 -21.73 -14.77
C ASN A 19 4.69 -22.86 -15.80
N GLN A 20 3.48 -23.27 -16.16
CA GLN A 20 3.24 -24.29 -17.20
C GLN A 20 3.15 -23.72 -18.62
N ILE A 21 2.91 -22.42 -18.79
CA ILE A 21 2.60 -21.80 -20.09
C ILE A 21 3.86 -21.34 -20.87
N SER A 22 5.05 -21.33 -20.25
CA SER A 22 6.40 -20.96 -20.77
C SER A 22 6.90 -19.61 -20.22
N PRO A 23 8.21 -19.47 -19.86
CA PRO A 23 8.78 -18.28 -19.24
C PRO A 23 9.17 -17.21 -20.27
N GLU A 24 8.42 -17.05 -21.36
CA GLU A 24 8.65 -15.92 -22.26
C GLU A 24 8.33 -14.63 -21.49
N SER A 25 9.24 -13.66 -21.60
CA SER A 25 9.21 -12.36 -20.92
C SER A 25 7.97 -11.58 -21.32
N GLU A 26 6.81 -11.92 -20.76
CA GLU A 26 5.62 -11.10 -20.85
C GLU A 26 5.89 -9.78 -20.14
N ILE A 27 5.51 -8.69 -20.79
CA ILE A 27 5.55 -7.37 -20.19
C ILE A 27 4.57 -7.42 -19.01
N LEU A 28 5.11 -7.33 -17.80
CA LEU A 28 4.32 -7.38 -16.58
C LEU A 28 3.50 -6.09 -16.46
N GLU A 29 2.23 -6.15 -16.85
CA GLU A 29 1.28 -5.04 -16.73
C GLU A 29 0.49 -5.14 -15.43
N GLY A 30 0.39 -4.04 -14.70
CA GLY A 30 -0.39 -3.97 -13.46
C GLY A 30 -1.88 -3.80 -13.72
N THR A 31 -2.70 -4.67 -13.11
CA THR A 31 -4.16 -4.67 -13.26
C THR A 31 -4.90 -4.26 -11.97
N CYS A 32 -4.18 -4.01 -10.88
CA CYS A 32 -4.80 -3.54 -9.65
C CYS A 32 -5.30 -2.10 -9.81
N LEU A 33 -6.61 -1.93 -9.65
CA LEU A 33 -7.32 -0.64 -9.75
C LEU A 33 -7.38 0.11 -8.42
N ASP A 34 -6.73 -0.44 -7.39
CA ASP A 34 -6.78 0.03 -6.02
C ASP A 34 -5.43 0.57 -5.57
N MET A 35 -5.43 1.60 -4.71
CA MET A 35 -4.22 2.15 -4.11
C MET A 35 -3.41 1.13 -3.29
N CYS A 36 -4.09 0.10 -2.78
CA CYS A 36 -3.55 -1.04 -2.04
C CYS A 36 -4.16 -2.35 -2.58
N PRO A 37 -3.34 -3.33 -3.01
CA PRO A 37 -3.82 -4.62 -3.51
C PRO A 37 -4.68 -5.39 -2.51
N GLU A 38 -5.64 -6.17 -3.00
CA GLU A 38 -6.64 -6.81 -2.14
C GLU A 38 -6.03 -7.69 -1.04
N LYS A 39 -5.10 -8.57 -1.39
CA LYS A 39 -4.46 -9.48 -0.41
C LYS A 39 -3.74 -8.70 0.68
N GLU A 40 -3.08 -7.61 0.30
CA GLU A 40 -2.34 -6.74 1.21
C GLU A 40 -3.25 -6.08 2.24
N ARG A 41 -4.47 -5.70 1.85
CA ARG A 41 -5.49 -5.15 2.76
C ARG A 41 -5.88 -6.08 3.91
N PHE A 42 -5.76 -7.40 3.71
CA PHE A 42 -6.16 -8.41 4.69
C PHE A 42 -4.99 -9.05 5.42
N SER A 43 -3.75 -8.64 5.13
CA SER A 43 -2.57 -9.21 5.78
C SER A 43 -2.29 -8.49 7.09
N PHE A 44 -1.99 -9.28 8.12
CA PHE A 44 -1.65 -8.78 9.46
C PHE A 44 -0.25 -8.17 9.55
N ASP A 45 0.58 -8.32 8.52
CA ASP A 45 1.95 -7.80 8.48
C ASP A 45 2.01 -6.31 8.14
N PHE A 46 0.90 -5.70 7.69
CA PHE A 46 0.88 -4.31 7.27
C PHE A 46 0.64 -3.37 8.44
N LEU A 47 1.50 -2.38 8.57
CA LEU A 47 1.31 -1.30 9.53
C LEU A 47 0.26 -0.34 8.96
N ILE A 48 -0.98 -0.54 9.36
CA ILE A 48 -2.06 0.41 9.06
C ILE A 48 -1.80 1.67 9.87
N MET A 49 -1.51 2.75 9.16
CA MET A 49 -1.31 4.05 9.77
C MET A 49 -2.64 4.78 9.90
N SER A 50 -2.76 5.71 10.85
CA SER A 50 -4.00 6.47 11.08
C SER A 50 -4.51 7.23 9.86
N HIS A 51 -3.65 7.50 8.87
CA HIS A 51 -4.02 8.08 7.58
C HIS A 51 -4.86 7.17 6.68
N GLU A 52 -4.88 5.88 6.99
CA GLU A 52 -5.57 4.84 6.24
C GLU A 52 -6.90 4.47 6.91
N PHE A 53 -7.32 5.23 7.94
CA PHE A 53 -8.60 5.08 8.62
C PHE A 53 -9.65 6.05 8.07
N SER A 54 -10.93 5.62 8.07
CA SER A 54 -12.02 6.52 7.72
C SER A 54 -12.08 7.67 8.75
N PRO A 55 -12.32 8.94 8.32
CA PRO A 55 -12.34 10.09 9.21
C PRO A 55 -13.27 9.89 10.42
N GLY A 56 -12.74 10.10 11.62
CA GLY A 56 -13.50 9.96 12.87
C GLY A 56 -13.72 8.52 13.33
N THR A 57 -13.05 7.54 12.73
CA THR A 57 -13.08 6.13 13.15
C THR A 57 -11.66 5.58 13.30
N GLU A 58 -11.53 4.46 14.01
CA GLU A 58 -10.29 3.65 14.04
C GLU A 58 -10.38 2.46 13.07
N GLN A 59 -11.29 2.51 12.10
CA GLN A 59 -11.49 1.44 11.13
C GLN A 59 -10.73 1.77 9.85
N SER A 60 -9.97 0.79 9.36
CA SER A 60 -9.27 0.90 8.08
C SER A 60 -10.25 1.06 6.92
N ASP A 61 -9.93 2.04 6.07
CA ASP A 61 -10.66 2.33 4.86
C ASP A 61 -9.84 1.85 3.66
N HIS A 62 -10.35 0.85 2.96
CA HIS A 62 -9.67 0.27 1.80
C HIS A 62 -9.43 1.29 0.67
N PHE A 63 -10.20 2.39 0.64
CA PHE A 63 -10.00 3.49 -0.31
C PHE A 63 -8.89 4.46 0.10
N LEU A 64 -8.44 4.44 1.36
CA LEU A 64 -7.36 5.28 1.87
C LEU A 64 -6.05 4.50 2.08
N MET A 65 -6.13 3.17 2.12
CA MET A 65 -4.97 2.29 2.21
C MET A 65 -4.08 2.41 0.97
N ILE A 66 -2.78 2.57 1.19
CA ILE A 66 -1.77 2.63 0.12
C ILE A 66 -0.81 1.46 0.29
N LYS A 67 -0.44 0.82 -0.83
CA LYS A 67 0.55 -0.27 -0.84
C LYS A 67 1.83 0.12 -0.07
N GLU A 68 2.21 -0.68 0.93
CA GLU A 68 3.44 -0.52 1.67
C GLU A 68 4.64 -0.97 0.84
N TYR A 69 5.77 -0.28 1.01
CA TYR A 69 7.01 -0.73 0.42
C TYR A 69 7.52 -1.99 1.13
N SER A 70 7.36 -3.13 0.47
CA SER A 70 8.01 -4.38 0.85
C SER A 70 9.37 -4.51 0.16
N ARG A 71 10.40 -5.03 0.83
CA ARG A 71 11.70 -5.32 0.20
C ARG A 71 11.63 -6.64 -0.54
N PHE A 72 12.06 -6.68 -1.81
CA PHE A 72 12.20 -7.96 -2.51
C PHE A 72 13.34 -8.76 -1.87
N SER A 73 13.05 -9.96 -1.38
CA SER A 73 14.10 -10.95 -1.08
C SER A 73 14.55 -11.62 -2.38
N ALA A 74 15.76 -12.19 -2.39
CA ALA A 74 16.28 -12.89 -3.56
C ALA A 74 15.40 -14.09 -3.99
N ASP A 75 14.67 -14.66 -3.04
CA ASP A 75 13.79 -15.83 -3.24
C ASP A 75 12.30 -15.44 -3.35
N GLN A 76 11.96 -14.15 -3.42
CA GLN A 76 10.58 -13.73 -3.64
C GLN A 76 10.21 -13.92 -5.11
N ASP A 77 9.10 -14.61 -5.34
CA ASP A 77 8.54 -14.75 -6.68
C ASP A 77 8.21 -13.36 -7.27
N LEU A 78 8.27 -13.26 -8.60
CA LEU A 78 7.82 -12.06 -9.31
C LEU A 78 6.37 -11.73 -8.93
N PRO A 79 6.01 -10.45 -8.69
CA PRO A 79 4.63 -10.10 -8.39
C PRO A 79 3.71 -10.47 -9.56
N LEU A 80 2.51 -10.93 -9.24
CA LEU A 80 1.45 -11.14 -10.24
C LEU A 80 0.88 -9.80 -10.71
N SER A 81 0.27 -9.79 -11.89
CA SER A 81 -0.37 -8.59 -12.46
C SER A 81 -1.37 -7.92 -11.50
N ASN A 82 -2.16 -8.70 -10.77
CA ASN A 82 -3.14 -8.20 -9.80
C ASN A 82 -2.52 -7.69 -8.49
N GLU A 83 -1.23 -7.94 -8.25
CA GLU A 83 -0.46 -7.38 -7.13
C GLU A 83 0.20 -6.04 -7.50
N ILE A 84 0.13 -5.65 -8.77
CA ILE A 84 0.76 -4.45 -9.33
C ILE A 84 -0.33 -3.46 -9.70
N ARG A 85 -0.17 -2.24 -9.21
CA ARG A 85 -1.10 -1.13 -9.47
C ARG A 85 -0.95 -0.65 -10.90
N SER A 86 -2.06 -0.34 -11.55
CA SER A 86 -2.03 0.24 -12.89
C SER A 86 -1.38 1.62 -12.87
N LEU A 87 -0.96 2.11 -14.04
CA LEU A 87 -0.30 3.41 -14.16
C LEU A 87 -1.20 4.55 -13.66
N ASP A 88 -2.48 4.52 -13.99
CA ASP A 88 -3.46 5.53 -13.57
C ASP A 88 -3.56 5.56 -12.03
N VAL A 89 -3.60 4.38 -11.40
CA VAL A 89 -3.65 4.26 -9.95
C VAL A 89 -2.36 4.73 -9.30
N LEU A 90 -1.18 4.50 -9.91
CA LEU A 90 0.08 5.03 -9.40
C LEU A 90 0.11 6.56 -9.43
N TYR A 91 -0.48 7.17 -10.46
CA TYR A 91 -0.65 8.61 -10.55
C TYR A 91 -1.61 9.14 -9.47
N ASP A 92 -2.78 8.52 -9.33
CA ASP A 92 -3.77 8.88 -8.30
C ASP A 92 -3.22 8.72 -6.89
N ASN A 93 -2.43 7.67 -6.63
CA ASN A 93 -1.70 7.48 -5.37
C ASN A 93 -0.79 8.67 -5.05
N MET A 94 -0.01 9.12 -6.03
CA MET A 94 0.90 10.25 -5.83
C MET A 94 0.11 11.53 -5.54
N LEU A 95 -0.98 11.78 -6.26
CA LEU A 95 -1.85 12.92 -6.00
C LEU A 95 -2.45 12.87 -4.59
N TYR A 96 -2.99 11.72 -4.19
CA TYR A 96 -3.55 11.53 -2.85
C TYR A 96 -2.51 11.77 -1.75
N ILE A 97 -1.28 11.25 -1.90
CA ILE A 97 -0.20 11.48 -0.92
C ILE A 97 0.09 12.97 -0.79
N ILE A 98 0.18 13.70 -1.90
CA ILE A 98 0.51 15.13 -1.89
C ILE A 98 -0.66 15.95 -1.31
N ASP A 99 -1.86 15.75 -1.82
CA ASP A 99 -3.02 16.59 -1.50
C ASP A 99 -3.55 16.32 -0.09
N GLU A 100 -3.66 15.05 0.30
CA GLU A 100 -4.31 14.67 1.56
C GLU A 100 -3.31 14.45 2.69
N ILE A 101 -2.15 13.83 2.42
CA ILE A 101 -1.23 13.44 3.51
C ILE A 101 -0.25 14.56 3.84
N VAL A 102 0.43 15.12 2.84
CA VAL A 102 1.41 16.19 3.06
C VAL A 102 0.73 17.45 3.60
N THR A 103 -0.41 17.85 3.04
CA THR A 103 -1.20 19.00 3.55
C THR A 103 -1.59 18.84 5.01
N ARG A 104 -1.99 17.62 5.43
CA ARG A 104 -2.29 17.34 6.85
C ARG A 104 -1.03 17.45 7.71
N ILE A 105 0.10 16.89 7.27
CA ILE A 105 1.39 17.00 8.00
C ILE A 105 1.76 18.47 8.24
N GLU A 106 1.65 19.32 7.21
CA GLU A 106 1.93 20.76 7.32
C GLU A 106 0.99 21.44 8.32
N SER A 107 -0.29 21.09 8.33
CA SER A 107 -1.27 21.69 9.25
C SER A 107 -0.98 21.39 10.73
N PHE A 108 -0.47 20.21 11.06
CA PHE A 108 -0.10 19.81 12.43
C PHE A 108 1.29 20.32 12.86
N SER A 109 2.08 20.88 11.94
CA SER A 109 3.41 21.41 12.24
C SER A 109 3.40 22.81 12.89
N SER A 110 2.23 23.45 13.01
CA SER A 110 2.11 24.70 13.77
C SER A 110 2.25 24.41 15.27
N GLU A 111 3.21 25.08 15.91
CA GLU A 111 3.88 24.76 17.19
C GLU A 111 3.00 24.63 18.45
N THR A 112 1.67 24.64 18.34
CA THR A 112 0.78 24.84 19.50
C THR A 112 0.20 23.55 20.10
N GLU A 113 0.33 22.38 19.46
CA GLU A 113 -0.34 21.13 19.90
C GLU A 113 0.59 19.98 20.32
N LEU A 114 1.92 20.19 20.26
CA LEU A 114 2.90 19.14 20.59
C LEU A 114 2.95 18.76 22.08
N GLU A 115 2.34 19.53 22.98
CA GLU A 115 2.39 19.27 24.43
C GLU A 115 1.21 18.48 25.00
N VAL A 116 0.13 18.24 24.23
CA VAL A 116 -1.15 17.79 24.84
C VAL A 116 -1.45 16.29 24.63
N ASN A 117 -0.81 15.59 23.69
CA ASN A 117 -1.15 14.19 23.44
C ASN A 117 0.06 13.31 23.05
N PRO A 118 0.41 12.25 23.80
CA PRO A 118 1.48 11.32 23.42
C PRO A 118 1.15 10.50 22.15
N ASP A 119 -0.12 10.45 21.76
CA ASP A 119 -0.58 9.93 20.47
C ASP A 119 -0.66 11.02 19.38
N SER A 120 -0.27 12.27 19.70
CA SER A 120 -0.21 13.34 18.70
C SER A 120 0.75 12.97 17.58
N PHE A 121 0.28 13.28 16.39
CA PHE A 121 0.92 12.99 15.14
C PHE A 121 2.29 13.67 15.04
N SER A 122 3.37 12.91 15.20
CA SER A 122 4.72 13.42 14.98
C SER A 122 4.99 13.53 13.48
N ILE A 123 5.52 14.69 13.05
CA ILE A 123 6.03 14.92 11.69
C ILE A 123 6.92 13.76 11.21
N CYS A 124 7.68 13.12 12.12
CA CYS A 124 8.50 11.96 11.81
C CYS A 124 7.67 10.76 11.29
N LYS A 125 6.53 10.44 11.92
CA LYS A 125 5.65 9.34 11.49
C LYS A 125 5.02 9.65 10.12
N GLY A 126 4.65 10.91 9.89
CA GLY A 126 4.17 11.38 8.59
C GLY A 126 5.22 11.24 7.49
N TYR A 127 6.45 11.66 7.78
CA TYR A 127 7.58 11.51 6.87
C TYR A 127 7.86 10.05 6.54
N ASP A 128 7.92 9.18 7.55
CA ASP A 128 8.15 7.74 7.37
C ASP A 128 7.06 7.09 6.51
N PHE A 129 5.80 7.47 6.72
CA PHE A 129 4.68 7.01 5.89
C PHE A 129 4.84 7.46 4.43
N VAL A 130 5.05 8.75 4.18
CA VAL A 130 5.21 9.29 2.82
C VAL A 130 6.42 8.67 2.13
N TRP A 131 7.55 8.55 2.82
CA TRP A 131 8.75 7.90 2.32
C TRP A 131 8.48 6.46 1.91
N ASN A 132 7.85 5.67 2.79
CA ASN A 132 7.53 4.28 2.51
C ASN A 132 6.57 4.13 1.31
N ARG A 133 5.45 4.87 1.30
CA ARG A 133 4.44 4.75 0.23
C ARG A 133 4.96 5.25 -1.12
N THR A 134 5.78 6.31 -1.14
CA THR A 134 6.40 6.79 -2.39
C THR A 134 7.47 5.84 -2.92
N LEU A 135 8.18 5.09 -2.07
CA LEU A 135 9.05 4.01 -2.53
C LEU A 135 8.25 2.88 -3.18
N SER A 136 7.11 2.52 -2.60
CA SER A 136 6.20 1.51 -3.15
C SER A 136 5.67 1.88 -4.54
N ILE A 137 5.45 3.18 -4.81
CA ILE A 137 5.01 3.66 -6.14
C ILE A 137 6.10 3.52 -7.20
N ARG A 138 7.37 3.71 -6.81
CA ARG A 138 8.52 3.58 -7.73
C ARG A 138 8.93 2.14 -7.96
N LYS A 139 8.48 1.23 -7.09
CA LYS A 139 8.78 -0.19 -7.16
C LYS A 139 7.80 -0.83 -8.14
N VAL A 140 8.31 -1.23 -9.30
CA VAL A 140 7.62 -2.10 -10.25
C VAL A 140 7.48 -3.49 -9.64
#